data_AF-A0A7J9JZ50-F1
#
_entry.id   AF-A0A7J9JZ50-F1
#
_cell.length_a   1.000
_cell.length_b   1.000
_cell.length_c   1.000
_cell.angle_alpha   90.00
_cell.angle_beta   90.00
_cell.angle_gamma   90.00
#
_symmetry.space_group_name_H-M   'P 1'
#
loop_
_entity.id
_entity.type
_entity.pdbx_description
1 polymer ?
#
loop_
_entity_poly.entity_id
_entity_poly.type
_entity_poly.pdbx_seq_one_letter_code
_entity_poly.pdbx_strand_id
1 'polypeptide(L)'
;VCLNKDGSIRSEDAFTAVGGLLHDRNVGWIIGFNRYLGNCTVLDYEIWGIFDGLKLMLDWGFERVLIQTDSTEVVNIIQDGILKGSNFTLERRILLLLKLLSHWSTQYVSRKDNKLAERIVKTVRDRRTGLRLMEDPVQMDSL
;
A
#
# COMPACT_ATOMS: atom_id res chain seq x y z
N VAL A 1 -10.95 7.55 4.40
CA VAL A 1 -10.45 7.03 3.12
C VAL A 1 -9.89 5.64 3.37
N CYS A 2 -10.10 4.71 2.44
CA CYS A 2 -9.51 3.38 2.51
C CYS A 2 -8.23 3.33 1.69
N LEU A 3 -7.22 2.65 2.22
CA LEU A 3 -6.02 2.24 1.52
C LEU A 3 -6.08 0.73 1.29
N ASN A 4 -6.27 0.33 0.05
CA ASN A 4 -6.04 -1.05 -0.40
C ASN A 4 -4.64 -1.16 -0.96
N LYS A 5 -3.90 -2.20 -0.61
CA LYS A 5 -2.53 -2.39 -1.09
C LYS A 5 -2.31 -3.82 -1.53
N ASP A 6 -1.62 -4.00 -2.63
CA ASP A 6 -1.18 -5.30 -3.14
C ASP A 6 0.25 -5.20 -3.70
N GLY A 7 0.88 -6.32 -3.99
CA GLY A 7 2.17 -6.34 -4.65
C GLY A 7 2.44 -7.67 -5.33
N SER A 8 3.46 -7.68 -6.18
CA SER A 8 3.80 -8.85 -6.97
C SER A 8 5.29 -8.98 -7.13
N ILE A 9 5.74 -10.23 -7.15
CA ILE A 9 7.13 -10.62 -7.40
C ILE A 9 7.14 -11.40 -8.71
N ARG A 10 7.96 -10.97 -9.66
CA ARG A 10 8.32 -11.72 -10.86
C ARG A 10 9.73 -12.27 -10.68
N SER A 11 9.80 -13.56 -10.38
CA SER A 11 11.04 -14.25 -10.01
C SER A 11 12.06 -14.33 -11.16
N GLU A 12 11.59 -14.30 -12.41
CA GLU A 12 12.44 -14.47 -13.61
C GLU A 12 13.49 -13.37 -13.78
N ASP A 13 13.18 -12.13 -13.37
CA ASP A 13 14.08 -10.98 -13.54
C ASP A 13 14.29 -10.17 -12.25
N ALA A 14 14.02 -10.79 -11.09
CA ALA A 14 14.11 -10.19 -9.76
C ALA A 14 13.36 -8.84 -9.70
N PHE A 15 12.12 -8.85 -10.16
CA PHE A 15 11.29 -7.66 -10.27
C PHE A 15 10.15 -7.72 -9.26
N THR A 16 10.22 -6.86 -8.25
CA THR A 16 9.14 -6.65 -7.29
C THR A 16 8.51 -5.29 -7.52
N ALA A 17 7.18 -5.29 -7.60
CA ALA A 17 6.38 -4.09 -7.68
C ALA A 17 5.35 -4.07 -6.56
N VAL A 18 5.10 -2.87 -6.04
CA VAL A 18 4.05 -2.60 -5.08
C VAL A 18 3.05 -1.64 -5.69
N GLY A 19 1.80 -1.76 -5.30
CA GLY A 19 0.74 -0.87 -5.73
C GLY A 19 -0.36 -0.78 -4.69
N GLY A 20 -1.12 0.29 -4.77
CA GLY A 20 -2.27 0.47 -3.91
C GLY A 20 -3.25 1.46 -4.48
N LEU A 21 -4.44 1.45 -3.88
CA LEU A 21 -5.57 2.26 -4.23
C LEU A 21 -6.07 2.98 -2.99
N LEU A 22 -6.16 4.31 -3.08
CA LEU A 22 -7.00 5.09 -2.19
C LEU A 22 -8.39 5.19 -2.78
N HIS A 23 -9.40 4.85 -1.98
CA HIS A 23 -10.80 5.01 -2.37
C HIS A 23 -11.64 5.61 -1.25
N ASP A 24 -12.76 6.22 -1.63
CA ASP A 24 -13.72 6.78 -0.69
C ASP A 24 -14.61 5.69 -0.06
N ARG A 25 -15.57 6.11 0.77
CA ARG A 25 -16.48 5.19 1.47
C ARG A 25 -17.47 4.46 0.55
N ASN A 26 -17.70 4.98 -0.65
CA ASN A 26 -18.54 4.39 -1.68
C ASN A 26 -17.73 3.53 -2.66
N VAL A 27 -16.47 3.21 -2.32
CA VAL A 27 -15.53 2.50 -3.18
C VAL A 27 -15.22 3.29 -4.46
N GLY A 28 -15.41 4.61 -4.44
CA GLY A 28 -15.03 5.51 -5.51
C GLY A 28 -13.52 5.72 -5.54
N TRP A 29 -12.92 5.57 -6.72
CA TRP A 29 -11.50 5.81 -6.95
C TRP A 29 -11.11 7.24 -6.57
N ILE A 30 -10.07 7.38 -5.73
CA ILE A 30 -9.44 8.68 -5.47
C ILE A 30 -8.12 8.76 -6.22
N ILE A 31 -7.22 7.81 -5.96
CA ILE A 31 -5.90 7.76 -6.60
C ILE A 31 -5.32 6.35 -6.49
N GLY A 32 -4.75 5.86 -7.58
CA GLY A 32 -3.91 4.66 -7.59
C GLY A 32 -2.45 5.06 -7.49
N PHE A 33 -1.63 4.20 -6.89
CA PHE A 33 -0.21 4.40 -6.87
C PHE A 33 0.54 3.10 -7.09
N ASN A 34 1.74 3.19 -7.65
CA ASN A 34 2.63 2.05 -7.77
C ASN A 34 4.10 2.45 -7.75
N ARG A 35 4.96 1.48 -7.48
CA ARG A 35 6.41 1.65 -7.41
C ARG A 35 7.12 0.33 -7.70
N TYR A 36 8.23 0.40 -8.44
CA TYR A 36 9.20 -0.69 -8.53
C TYR A 36 10.15 -0.69 -7.33
N LEU A 37 10.30 -1.84 -6.67
CA LEU A 37 11.12 -2.01 -5.45
C LEU A 37 12.41 -2.79 -5.68
N GLY A 38 12.71 -3.24 -6.89
CA GLY A 38 13.87 -4.11 -7.10
C GLY A 38 13.59 -5.53 -6.66
N ASN A 39 14.55 -6.14 -5.97
CA ASN A 39 14.41 -7.44 -5.36
C ASN A 39 14.10 -7.27 -3.86
N CYS A 40 12.92 -7.70 -3.43
CA CYS A 40 12.54 -7.70 -2.02
C CYS A 40 11.56 -8.84 -1.71
N THR A 41 11.38 -9.13 -0.42
CA THR A 41 10.44 -10.16 0.03
C THR A 41 8.98 -9.72 -0.13
N VAL A 42 8.07 -10.67 0.07
CA VAL A 42 6.63 -10.39 0.12
C VAL A 42 6.33 -9.37 1.20
N LEU A 43 6.84 -9.61 2.41
CA LEU A 43 6.65 -8.73 3.54
C LEU A 43 7.21 -7.32 3.29
N ASP A 44 8.35 -7.21 2.62
CA ASP A 44 8.94 -5.90 2.30
C ASP A 44 8.01 -5.07 1.42
N TYR A 45 7.51 -5.62 0.31
CA TYR A 45 6.63 -4.85 -0.57
C TYR A 45 5.31 -4.51 0.13
N GLU A 46 4.84 -5.39 1.02
CA GLU A 46 3.63 -5.14 1.78
C GLU A 46 3.76 -3.88 2.65
N ILE A 47 4.85 -3.82 3.43
CA ILE A 47 5.16 -2.71 4.33
C ILE A 47 5.42 -1.42 3.54
N TRP A 48 6.15 -1.50 2.42
CA TRP A 48 6.41 -0.35 1.54
C TRP A 48 5.13 0.28 1.01
N GLY A 49 4.18 -0.53 0.55
CA GLY A 49 2.92 0.01 0.01
C GLY A 49 2.06 0.70 1.08
N ILE A 50 2.08 0.19 2.32
CA ILE A 50 1.42 0.87 3.45
C ILE A 50 2.10 2.21 3.75
N PHE A 51 3.43 2.24 3.76
CA PHE A 51 4.18 3.47 3.97
C PHE A 51 3.87 4.53 2.89
N ASP A 52 3.93 4.15 1.61
CA ASP A 52 3.64 5.05 0.49
C ASP A 52 2.19 5.55 0.55
N GLY A 53 1.23 4.65 0.80
CA GLY A 53 -0.18 5.01 0.93
C GLY A 53 -0.44 5.96 2.10
N LEU A 54 0.11 5.68 3.29
CA LEU A 54 -0.03 6.56 4.46
C LEU A 54 0.58 7.94 4.23
N LYS A 55 1.74 8.01 3.58
CA LYS A 55 2.36 9.28 3.20
C LYS A 55 1.45 10.09 2.28
N LEU A 56 0.97 9.46 1.22
CA LEU A 56 0.06 10.10 0.27
C LEU A 56 -1.22 10.61 0.96
N MET A 57 -1.80 9.82 1.86
CA MET A 57 -3.00 10.20 2.59
C MET A 57 -2.80 11.42 3.48
N LEU A 58 -1.69 11.45 4.23
CA LEU A 58 -1.34 12.57 5.11
C LEU A 58 -1.04 13.83 4.31
N ASP A 59 -0.26 13.71 3.23
CA ASP A 59 0.08 14.84 2.36
C ASP A 59 -1.18 15.47 1.73
N TRP A 60 -2.25 14.70 1.58
CA TRP A 60 -3.55 15.14 1.05
C TRP A 60 -4.56 15.51 2.15
N GLY A 61 -4.15 15.51 3.42
CA GLY A 61 -4.99 15.94 4.54
C GLY A 61 -6.04 14.92 5.00
N PHE A 62 -5.90 13.64 4.64
CA PHE A 62 -6.78 12.59 5.15
C PHE A 62 -6.34 12.14 6.55
N GLU A 63 -7.18 12.43 7.55
CA GLU A 63 -6.88 12.10 8.95
C GLU A 63 -7.61 10.85 9.48
N ARG A 64 -8.57 10.32 8.70
CA ARG A 64 -9.36 9.12 9.05
C ARG A 64 -9.17 8.02 8.01
N VAL A 65 -8.44 6.99 8.38
CA VAL A 65 -7.88 6.00 7.45
C VAL A 65 -8.27 4.57 7.83
N LEU A 66 -8.67 3.77 6.84
CA LEU A 66 -8.78 2.32 6.99
C LEU A 66 -7.73 1.66 6.09
N ILE A 67 -6.79 0.93 6.69
CA ILE A 67 -5.73 0.21 5.98
C ILE A 67 -6.20 -1.22 5.74
N GLN A 68 -6.21 -1.64 4.49
CA GLN A 68 -6.63 -2.95 4.03
C GLN A 68 -5.47 -3.65 3.35
N THR A 69 -5.14 -4.84 3.84
CA THR A 69 -4.04 -5.64 3.34
C THR A 69 -4.40 -7.12 3.31
N ASP A 70 -3.85 -7.88 2.38
CA ASP A 70 -4.06 -9.33 2.26
C ASP A 70 -3.04 -10.16 3.05
N SER A 71 -2.25 -9.50 3.90
CA SER A 71 -1.28 -10.11 4.79
C SER A 71 -1.69 -9.96 6.26
N THR A 72 -2.10 -11.07 6.87
CA THR A 72 -2.36 -11.13 8.31
C THR A 72 -1.09 -10.85 9.13
N GLU A 73 0.08 -11.22 8.61
CA GLU A 73 1.38 -10.92 9.21
C GLU A 73 1.59 -9.41 9.36
N VAL A 74 1.25 -8.62 8.32
CA VAL A 74 1.39 -7.16 8.35
C VAL A 74 0.41 -6.51 9.32
N VAL A 75 -0.82 -7.03 9.41
CA VAL A 75 -1.78 -6.58 10.44
C VAL A 75 -1.20 -6.78 11.83
N ASN A 76 -0.62 -7.95 12.11
CA ASN A 76 0.00 -8.24 13.38
C ASN A 76 1.22 -7.35 13.66
N ILE A 77 2.09 -7.12 12.66
CA ILE A 77 3.26 -6.22 12.79
C ILE A 77 2.84 -4.81 13.19
N ILE A 78 1.78 -4.27 12.59
CA ILE A 78 1.29 -2.94 12.96
C ILE A 78 0.74 -2.94 14.38
N GLN A 79 -0.08 -3.94 14.73
CA GLN A 79 -0.68 -4.05 16.07
C GLN A 79 0.38 -4.22 17.16
N ASP A 80 1.32 -5.14 16.99
CA ASP A 80 2.44 -5.36 17.90
C ASP A 80 3.35 -4.13 17.97
N GLY A 81 3.61 -3.49 16.84
CA GLY A 81 4.42 -2.27 16.74
C GLY A 81 3.84 -1.11 17.54
N ILE A 82 2.50 -1.00 17.62
CA ILE A 82 1.85 0.02 18.46
C ILE A 82 2.06 -0.27 19.95
N LEU A 83 2.04 -1.53 20.36
CA LEU A 83 2.18 -1.93 21.76
C LEU A 83 3.63 -1.91 22.25
N LYS A 84 4.56 -2.39 21.42
CA LYS A 84 5.94 -2.71 21.80
C LYS A 84 6.98 -1.84 21.09
N GLY A 85 6.58 -1.09 20.06
CA GLY A 85 7.51 -0.50 19.10
C GLY A 85 8.03 -1.54 18.10
N SER A 86 8.87 -1.08 17.16
CA SER A 86 9.55 -1.94 16.19
C SER A 86 11.03 -1.56 16.10
N ASN A 87 11.88 -2.54 15.82
CA ASN A 87 13.30 -2.32 15.52
C ASN A 87 13.56 -2.05 14.04
N PHE A 88 12.58 -2.32 13.16
CA PHE A 88 12.70 -2.09 11.73
C PHE A 88 12.39 -0.64 11.40
N THR A 89 13.26 -0.01 10.62
CA THR A 89 13.17 1.43 10.33
C THR A 89 11.88 1.81 9.61
N LEU A 90 11.42 0.99 8.64
CA LEU A 90 10.21 1.30 7.87
C LEU A 90 8.93 1.13 8.71
N GLU A 91 8.86 0.06 9.51
CA GLU A 91 7.78 -0.13 10.48
C GLU A 91 7.71 1.04 11.47
N ARG A 92 8.84 1.47 12.05
CA ARG A 92 8.88 2.66 12.91
C ARG A 92 8.37 3.91 12.20
N ARG A 93 8.71 4.10 10.93
CA ARG A 93 8.20 5.23 10.13
C ARG A 93 6.68 5.14 9.96
N ILE A 94 6.14 3.96 9.66
CA ILE A 94 4.68 3.72 9.61
C ILE A 94 4.03 4.07 10.96
N LEU A 95 4.56 3.55 12.07
CA LEU A 95 4.04 3.82 13.41
C LEU A 95 4.04 5.32 13.74
N LEU A 96 5.05 6.08 13.29
CA LEU A 96 5.08 7.54 13.44
C LEU A 96 4.02 8.24 12.58
N LEU A 97 3.77 7.78 11.35
CA LEU A 97 2.71 8.33 10.50
C LEU A 97 1.33 8.05 11.08
N LEU A 98 1.11 6.85 11.62
CA LEU A 98 -0.15 6.48 12.27
C LEU A 98 -0.49 7.38 13.46
N LYS A 99 0.52 7.89 14.18
CA LYS A 99 0.33 8.88 15.28
C LYS A 99 -0.14 10.25 14.81
N LEU A 100 0.03 10.58 13.52
CA LEU A 100 -0.45 11.84 12.95
C LEU A 100 -1.92 11.77 12.52
N LEU A 101 -2.51 10.58 12.48
CA LEU A 101 -3.90 10.38 12.09
C LEU A 101 -4.83 10.53 13.29
N SER A 102 -5.95 11.23 13.10
CA SER A 102 -7.01 11.35 14.11
C SER A 102 -7.67 10.01 14.42
N HIS A 103 -7.82 9.16 13.40
CA HIS A 103 -8.40 7.83 13.53
C HIS A 103 -7.85 6.90 12.47
N TRP A 104 -7.47 5.69 12.87
CA TRP A 104 -7.07 4.66 11.93
C TRP A 104 -7.42 3.27 12.43
N SER A 105 -7.56 2.34 11.49
CA SER A 105 -7.60 0.91 11.78
C SER A 105 -6.96 0.12 10.64
N THR A 106 -6.52 -1.09 10.95
CA THR A 106 -5.97 -2.05 9.99
C THR A 106 -6.85 -3.28 9.95
N GLN A 107 -7.15 -3.80 8.77
CA GLN A 107 -7.88 -5.05 8.63
C GLN A 107 -7.32 -5.92 7.50
N TYR A 108 -7.44 -7.23 7.71
CA TYR A 108 -7.21 -8.20 6.65
C TYR A 108 -8.35 -8.17 5.63
N VAL A 109 -7.99 -8.28 4.36
CA VAL A 109 -8.92 -8.43 3.23
C VAL A 109 -8.44 -9.57 2.35
N SER A 110 -9.35 -10.42 1.87
CA SER A 110 -8.93 -11.52 0.99
C SER A 110 -8.43 -10.97 -0.35
N ARG A 111 -7.47 -11.65 -0.99
CA ARG A 111 -7.02 -11.29 -2.35
C ARG A 111 -8.16 -11.17 -3.35
N LYS A 112 -9.21 -11.99 -3.20
CA LYS A 112 -10.39 -11.95 -4.08
C LYS A 112 -11.17 -10.64 -3.98
N ASP A 113 -11.08 -9.96 -2.85
CA ASP A 113 -11.77 -8.69 -2.58
C ASP A 113 -10.85 -7.48 -2.85
N ASN A 114 -9.55 -7.71 -3.03
CA ASN A 114 -8.51 -6.70 -3.29
C ASN A 114 -8.14 -6.53 -4.78
N LYS A 115 -9.04 -6.92 -5.70
CA LYS A 115 -8.77 -6.98 -7.15
C LYS A 115 -8.32 -5.67 -7.78
N LEU A 116 -8.79 -4.52 -7.27
CA LEU A 116 -8.43 -3.23 -7.83
C LEU A 116 -6.96 -2.88 -7.57
N ALA A 117 -6.46 -3.15 -6.35
CA ALA A 117 -5.04 -2.96 -6.05
C ALA A 117 -4.17 -3.95 -6.85
N GLU A 118 -4.63 -5.20 -7.00
CA GLU A 118 -3.95 -6.20 -7.83
C GLU A 118 -3.78 -5.72 -9.29
N ARG A 119 -4.83 -5.13 -9.87
CA ARG A 119 -4.77 -4.57 -11.23
C ARG A 119 -3.73 -3.46 -11.33
N ILE A 120 -3.63 -2.58 -10.34
CA ILE A 120 -2.63 -1.50 -10.31
C ILE A 120 -1.21 -2.05 -10.36
N VAL A 121 -0.92 -3.06 -9.55
CA VAL A 121 0.41 -3.67 -9.48
C VAL A 121 0.83 -4.22 -10.85
N LYS A 122 -0.11 -4.84 -11.59
CA LYS A 122 0.14 -5.42 -12.92
C LYS A 122 0.44 -4.37 -14.00
N THR A 123 0.17 -3.09 -13.74
CA THR A 123 0.53 -1.99 -14.66
C THR A 123 2.01 -1.60 -14.58
N VAL A 124 2.74 -2.05 -13.56
CA VAL A 124 4.16 -1.71 -13.40
C VAL A 124 4.99 -2.53 -14.39
N ARG A 125 5.43 -1.88 -15.47
CA ARG A 125 6.23 -2.52 -16.54
C ARG A 125 7.68 -2.07 -16.60
N ASP A 126 8.02 -1.00 -15.92
CA ASP A 126 9.36 -0.44 -15.96
C ASP A 126 10.00 -0.36 -14.56
N ARG A 127 11.30 -0.09 -14.54
CA ARG A 127 12.13 -0.11 -13.35
C ARG A 127 12.28 1.27 -12.69
N ARG A 128 11.30 2.19 -12.88
CA ARG A 128 11.37 3.50 -12.21
C ARG A 128 11.07 3.34 -10.72
N THR A 129 12.00 3.81 -9.90
CA THR A 129 11.98 3.68 -8.42
C THR A 129 11.12 4.72 -7.72
N GLY A 130 10.71 5.77 -8.42
CA GLY A 130 9.81 6.80 -7.90
C GLY A 130 8.37 6.31 -7.78
N LEU A 131 7.64 6.86 -6.80
CA LEU A 131 6.21 6.62 -6.67
C LEU A 131 5.48 7.23 -7.87
N ARG A 132 4.63 6.44 -8.51
CA ARG A 132 3.76 6.90 -9.59
C ARG A 132 2.34 7.02 -9.08
N LEU A 133 1.66 8.06 -9.51
CA LEU A 133 0.25 8.29 -9.21
C LEU A 133 -0.57 8.08 -10.48
N MET A 134 -1.77 7.52 -10.32
CA MET A 134 -2.73 7.22 -11.37
C MET A 134 -4.05 7.88 -10.99
N GLU A 135 -4.41 8.94 -11.70
CA GLU A 135 -5.59 9.76 -11.41
C GLU A 135 -6.89 9.10 -11.87
N ASP A 136 -6.83 8.30 -12.94
CA ASP A 136 -8.01 7.66 -13.54
C ASP A 136 -7.80 6.14 -13.66
N PRO A 137 -8.76 5.29 -13.23
CA PRO A 137 -8.71 3.85 -13.45
C PRO A 137 -8.62 3.44 -14.94
N VAL A 138 -9.06 4.28 -15.89
CA VAL A 138 -8.96 4.02 -17.35
C VAL A 138 -7.49 3.95 -17.80
N GLN A 139 -6.56 4.59 -17.08
CA GLN A 139 -5.13 4.47 -17.35
C GLN A 139 -4.61 3.04 -17.16
N MET A 140 -5.37 2.14 -16.52
CA MET A 140 -5.04 0.72 -16.43
C MET A 140 -5.31 -0.06 -17.72
N ASP A 141 -6.29 0.37 -18.52
CA ASP A 141 -6.77 -0.38 -19.69
C ASP A 141 -6.07 0.08 -20.98
N SER A 142 -5.45 1.26 -20.97
CA SER A 142 -4.66 1.83 -22.08
C SER A 142 -3.16 1.50 -22.04
N LEU A 143 -2.70 0.69 -21.07
CA LEU A 143 -1.30 0.33 -20.85
C LEU A 143 -1.06 -1.16 -21.02
#